data_AF-A0A7X7RSB6-F1
#
_entry.id   AF-A0A7X7RSB6-F1
#
_cell.length_a   1.000
_cell.length_b   1.000
_cell.length_c   1.000
_cell.angle_alpha   90.00
_cell.angle_beta   90.00
_cell.angle_gamma   90.00
#
_symmetry.space_group_name_H-M   'P 1'
#
loop_
_entity.id
_entity.type
_entity.pdbx_description
1 polymer ?
#
loop_
_entity_poly.entity_id
_entity_poly.type
_entity_poly.pdbx_seq_one_letter_code
_entity_poly.pdbx_strand_id
1 'polypeptide(L)'
;MIYLHYCLKCKQIFLLFGHQQQCLKCESILTELKLSYDSYIYYSPEQREDYISKLQKADYLQKQKKHYRFAKHTKRYKEHMQIRNKHIE
;
A
#
# COMPACT_ATOMS: atom_id res chain seq x y z
N MET A 1 6.68 -2.58 -12.29
CA MET A 1 7.36 -3.41 -11.28
C MET A 1 6.40 -3.76 -10.16
N ILE A 2 6.67 -4.87 -9.48
CA ILE A 2 5.87 -5.43 -8.38
C ILE A 2 6.37 -4.86 -7.05
N TYR A 3 5.44 -4.54 -6.15
CA TYR A 3 5.69 -4.02 -4.81
C TYR A 3 4.74 -4.65 -3.79
N LEU A 4 5.14 -4.60 -2.52
CA LEU A 4 4.29 -5.02 -1.42
C LEU A 4 3.26 -3.93 -1.12
N HIS A 5 2.00 -4.35 -1.04
CA HIS A 5 0.86 -3.47 -0.77
C HIS A 5 0.10 -3.98 0.46
N TYR A 6 -0.12 -3.12 1.43
CA TYR A 6 -0.90 -3.44 2.61
C TYR A 6 -2.33 -2.90 2.50
N CYS A 7 -3.30 -3.75 2.80
CA CYS A 7 -4.70 -3.37 2.93
C CYS A 7 -5.07 -3.26 4.41
N LEU A 8 -5.46 -2.06 4.87
CA LEU A 8 -5.85 -1.84 6.27
C LEU A 8 -7.15 -2.58 6.64
N LYS A 9 -8.11 -2.67 5.70
CA LYS A 9 -9.39 -3.39 5.93
C LYS A 9 -9.20 -4.90 5.99
N CYS A 10 -8.46 -5.48 5.03
CA CYS A 10 -8.20 -6.91 4.99
C CYS A 10 -7.06 -7.36 5.93
N LYS A 11 -6.30 -6.42 6.49
CA LYS A 11 -5.10 -6.66 7.31
C LYS A 11 -4.09 -7.60 6.63
N GLN A 12 -3.98 -7.51 5.32
CA GLN A 12 -3.21 -8.44 4.49
C GLN A 12 -2.22 -7.69 3.58
N ILE A 13 -1.05 -8.29 3.38
CA ILE A 13 -0.05 -7.86 2.40
C ILE A 13 -0.29 -8.60 1.08
N PHE A 14 -0.27 -7.86 -0.02
CA PHE A 14 -0.37 -8.35 -1.39
C PHE A 14 0.88 -8.00 -2.17
N LEU A 15 1.24 -8.85 -3.12
CA LEU A 15 2.32 -8.62 -4.06
C LEU A 15 1.72 -8.17 -5.40
N LEU A 16 1.70 -6.87 -5.66
CA LEU A 16 0.97 -6.27 -6.79
C LEU A 16 1.86 -5.30 -7.58
N PHE A 17 1.49 -5.01 -8.83
CA PHE A 17 2.16 -3.96 -9.59
C PHE A 17 1.92 -2.58 -8.96
N GLY A 18 2.89 -1.67 -9.04
CA GLY A 18 2.79 -0.35 -8.38
C GLY A 18 1.64 0.54 -8.89
N HIS A 19 1.08 0.27 -10.07
CA HIS A 19 -0.12 0.98 -10.54
C HIS A 19 -1.41 0.49 -9.84
N GLN A 20 -1.36 -0.63 -9.12
CA GLN A 20 -2.50 -1.23 -8.45
C GLN A 20 -2.73 -0.55 -7.09
N GLN A 21 -3.64 0.44 -7.06
CA GLN A 21 -3.90 1.26 -5.88
C GLN A 21 -5.10 0.79 -5.04
N GLN A 22 -5.87 -0.20 -5.54
CA GLN A 22 -7.09 -0.69 -4.89
C GLN A 22 -6.98 -2.18 -4.55
N CYS A 23 -7.54 -2.56 -3.40
CA CYS A 23 -7.54 -3.93 -2.92
C CYS A 23 -8.47 -4.79 -3.78
N LEU A 24 -7.98 -5.94 -4.25
CA LEU A 24 -8.75 -6.88 -5.06
C LEU A 24 -9.92 -7.55 -4.31
N LYS A 25 -9.93 -7.47 -2.97
CA LYS A 25 -10.97 -8.10 -2.13
C LYS A 25 -12.05 -7.14 -1.67
N CYS A 26 -11.68 -5.91 -1.30
CA CYS A 26 -12.59 -4.96 -0.65
C CYS A 26 -12.54 -3.56 -1.26
N GLU A 27 -11.84 -3.39 -2.38
CA GLU A 27 -11.74 -2.16 -3.19
C GLU A 27 -11.15 -0.94 -2.48
N SER A 28 -10.82 -1.06 -1.18
CA SER A 28 -10.20 0.01 -0.42
C SER A 28 -8.80 0.33 -0.93
N ILE A 29 -8.38 1.57 -0.70
CA ILE A 29 -7.04 2.05 -1.06
C ILE A 29 -5.96 1.20 -0.39
N LEU A 30 -5.00 0.75 -1.18
CA LEU A 30 -3.82 0.05 -0.72
C LEU A 30 -2.71 1.02 -0.33
N THR A 31 -1.88 0.61 0.63
CA THR A 31 -0.65 1.31 0.99
C THR A 31 0.54 0.56 0.42
N GLU A 32 1.21 1.12 -0.58
CA GLU A 32 2.51 0.61 -1.04
C GLU A 32 3.53 0.73 0.11
N LEU A 33 4.23 -0.37 0.41
CA LEU A 33 5.20 -0.45 1.49
C LEU A 33 6.62 -0.15 1.00
N LYS A 34 7.44 0.43 1.88
CA LYS A 34 8.87 0.67 1.63
C LYS A 34 9.67 -0.63 1.56
N LEU A 35 9.27 -1.65 2.32
CA LEU A 35 9.90 -2.96 2.35
C LEU A 35 9.85 -3.59 0.94
N SER A 36 11.01 -4.01 0.43
CA SER A 36 11.09 -4.71 -0.85
C SER A 36 10.59 -6.15 -0.70
N TYR A 37 10.19 -6.74 -1.82
CA TYR A 37 9.87 -8.16 -1.86
C TYR A 37 11.06 -9.02 -1.41
N ASP A 38 12.27 -8.70 -1.88
CA ASP A 38 13.49 -9.45 -1.57
C ASP A 38 13.78 -9.48 -0.06
N SER A 39 13.54 -8.38 0.67
CA SER A 39 13.70 -8.40 2.13
C SER A 39 12.58 -9.17 2.83
N TYR A 40 11.35 -9.11 2.30
CA TYR A 40 10.18 -9.72 2.93
C TYR A 40 10.16 -11.25 2.81
N ILE A 41 10.71 -11.82 1.74
CA ILE A 41 10.75 -13.28 1.58
C ILE A 41 11.61 -13.96 2.66
N TYR A 42 12.63 -13.27 3.17
CA TYR A 42 13.49 -13.77 4.25
C TYR A 42 12.86 -13.65 5.64
N TYR A 43 11.69 -13.03 5.78
CA TYR A 43 11.03 -12.96 7.07
C TYR A 43 10.50 -14.33 7.48
N SER A 44 10.78 -14.73 8.73
CA SER A 44 10.15 -15.89 9.36
C SER A 44 8.63 -15.67 9.51
N PRO A 45 7.85 -16.74 9.75
CA PRO A 45 6.42 -16.59 10.06
C PRO A 45 6.16 -15.59 11.19
N GLU A 46 6.92 -15.64 12.29
CA GLU A 46 6.74 -14.71 13.42
C GLU A 46 7.07 -13.27 13.03
N GLN A 47 8.13 -13.06 12.24
CA GLN A 47 8.49 -11.74 11.75
C GLN A 47 7.42 -11.15 10.82
N ARG A 48 6.76 -11.98 10.01
CA ARG A 48 5.65 -11.54 9.16
C ARG A 48 4.43 -11.14 9.98
N GLU A 49 4.08 -11.94 10.99
CA GLU A 49 2.97 -11.64 11.89
C GLU A 49 3.20 -10.37 12.71
N ASP A 50 4.40 -10.22 13.29
CA ASP A 50 4.80 -9.01 14.00
C ASP A 50 4.78 -7.78 13.07
N TYR A 51 5.28 -7.93 11.84
CA TYR A 51 5.23 -6.85 10.85
C TYR A 51 3.79 -6.46 10.49
N ILE A 52 2.89 -7.43 10.24
CA ILE A 52 1.47 -7.17 9.97
C ILE A 52 0.78 -6.52 11.18
N SER A 53 1.10 -6.96 12.40
CA SER A 53 0.61 -6.37 13.64
C SER A 53 1.03 -4.91 13.78
N LYS A 54 2.32 -4.60 13.50
CA LYS A 54 2.83 -3.23 13.49
C LYS A 54 2.16 -2.36 12.43
N LEU A 55 1.88 -2.90 11.23
CA LEU A 55 1.19 -2.17 10.15
C LEU A 55 -0.26 -1.78 10.48
N GLN A 56 -0.91 -2.42 11.45
CA GLN A 56 -2.24 -2.00 11.91
C GLN A 56 -2.19 -0.67 12.66
N LYS A 57 -1.03 -0.28 13.21
CA LYS A 57 -0.83 1.00 13.89
C LYS A 57 -0.64 2.11 12.87
N ALA A 58 -1.51 3.12 12.89
CA ALA A 58 -1.53 4.21 11.92
C ALA A 58 -0.15 4.91 11.77
N ASP A 59 0.53 5.19 12.89
CA ASP A 59 1.84 5.86 12.90
C ASP A 59 2.91 5.04 12.18
N TYR A 60 2.93 3.73 12.43
CA TYR A 60 3.90 2.83 11.81
C TYR A 60 3.60 2.65 10.32
N LEU A 61 2.33 2.48 9.97
CA LEU A 61 1.91 2.38 8.56
C LEU A 61 2.31 3.62 7.76
N GLN A 62 2.09 4.82 8.33
CA GLN A 62 2.46 6.07 7.68
C GLN A 62 3.99 6.18 7.47
N LYS A 63 4.80 5.70 8.43
CA LYS A 63 6.26 5.63 8.28
C LYS A 63 6.70 4.63 7.22
N GLN A 64 5.98 3.52 7.07
CA GLN A 64 6.28 2.48 6.08
C GLN A 64 5.73 2.75 4.68
N LYS A 65 4.90 3.78 4.52
CA LYS A 65 4.32 4.15 3.24
C LYS A 65 5.37 4.62 2.25
N LYS A 66 5.38 4.03 1.06
CA LYS A 66 6.13 4.51 -0.10
C LYS A 66 5.15 5.20 -1.05
N HIS A 67 5.58 6.32 -1.63
CA HIS A 67 4.81 6.98 -2.67
C HIS A 67 5.19 6.39 -4.02
N TYR A 68 4.22 5.77 -4.69
CA TYR A 68 4.37 5.36 -6.08
C TYR A 68 4.71 6.59 -6.95
N ARG A 69 5.94 6.63 -7.48
CA ARG A 69 6.50 7.81 -8.15
C ARG A 69 5.93 8.04 -9.56
N PHE A 70 5.49 6.98 -10.23
CA PHE A 70 5.09 7.04 -11.65
C PHE A 70 3.66 7.49 -11.89
N ALA A 71 2.80 7.50 -10.86
CA ALA A 71 1.41 7.92 -11.08
C ALA A 71 1.27 9.43 -11.30
N LYS A 72 2.16 10.29 -10.78
CA LYS A 72 1.99 11.76 -10.86
C LYS A 72 1.82 12.35 -12.26
N HIS A 73 2.24 11.62 -13.29
CA HIS A 73 2.15 12.08 -14.68
C HIS A 73 1.08 11.36 -15.51
N THR A 74 0.36 10.36 -14.95
CA THR A 74 -0.67 9.64 -15.70
C THR A 74 -2.02 10.36 -15.61
N LYS A 75 -2.80 10.31 -16.70
CA LYS A 75 -4.15 10.89 -16.76
C LYS A 75 -5.05 10.39 -15.61
N ARG A 76 -5.03 9.08 -15.35
CA ARG A 76 -5.80 8.41 -14.30
C ARG A 76 -5.46 8.89 -12.87
N TYR A 77 -4.20 9.24 -12.61
CA TYR A 77 -3.83 9.79 -11.30
C TYR A 77 -4.34 11.21 -11.08
N LYS A 78 -4.30 12.06 -12.13
CA LYS A 78 -4.87 13.41 -12.08
C LYS A 78 -6.37 13.34 -11.77
N GLU A 79 -7.09 12.41 -12.41
CA GLU A 79 -8.51 12.16 -12.18
C GLU A 79 -8.78 11.66 -10.74
N HIS A 80 -8.01 10.69 -10.24
CA HIS A 80 -8.14 10.20 -8.86
C HIS A 80 -7.84 11.27 -7.79
N MET A 81 -6.84 12.13 -8.02
CA MET A 81 -6.52 13.23 -7.10
C MET A 81 -7.59 14.33 -7.11
N GLN A 82 -8.21 14.60 -8.26
CA GLN A 82 -9.34 15.52 -8.36
C GLN A 82 -10.55 15.01 -7.58
N ILE A 83 -10.86 13.71 -7.66
CA ILE A 83 -11.94 13.09 -6.87
C ILE A 83 -11.63 13.15 -5.36
N ARG A 84 -10.39 12.84 -4.97
CA ARG A 84 -9.98 12.84 -3.56
C ARG A 84 -10.05 14.23 -2.92
N ASN A 85 -9.72 15.29 -3.67
CA ASN A 85 -9.76 16.66 -3.17
C ASN A 85 -11.18 17.24 -3.08
N LYS A 86 -12.14 16.72 -3.86
CA LYS A 86 -13.56 17.12 -3.80
C LYS A 86 -14.30 16.64 -2.54
N HIS A 87 -13.76 15.66 -1.81
CA HIS A 87 -14.37 15.14 -0.58
C HIS A 87 -13.84 15.82 0.69
N ILE A 88 -13.13 16.96 0.55
CA ILE A 88 -12.56 17.75 1.67
C ILE A 88 -13.21 19.15 1.75
N GLU A 89 -14.20 19.45 0.89
CA GLU A 89 -15.04 20.65 0.98
C GLU A 89 -16.41 20.33 1.59
#